data_AF-A0A2D6FNE2-F1
#
_entry.id   AF-A0A2D6FNE2-F1
#
_cell.length_a   1.000
_cell.length_b   1.000
_cell.length_c   1.000
_cell.angle_alpha   90.00
_cell.angle_beta   90.00
_cell.angle_gamma   90.00
#
_symmetry.space_group_name_H-M   'P 1'
#
loop_
_entity.id
_entity.type
_entity.pdbx_description
1 polymer ?
#
loop_
_entity_poly.entity_id
_entity_poly.type
_entity_poly.pdbx_seq_one_letter_code
_entity_poly.pdbx_strand_id
1 'polypeptide(L)'
;MSYALTYYGKEGQSGLYARIKRVADSYWWDNNINAWESAADSDSNISLTETSGTVGEYTGTATSLSPSTGGLYEIYIYDSVGTLIISNTEFYQSDRRTALEVVNAIQQELRFPESTAFTDAHAKLVLRFVNDALSFMLEKGQWDELKVKGSFVLPASTSIININPTNSRGLDAITHLQITTNEPLVLKNDEVFRCHQRTNTSEAQPLIYRHYGRAGSAVILEFSATPDQAYTVDFEGLLRQSLLAAITDVPRIDTDILILGGLYFLKRDQGDDYSDEQAAFLAKVEGHGSGHTNTNFGDLQAG
;
A
#
# COMPACT_ATOMS: atom_id res chain seq x y z
N MET A 1 10.93 -14.42 12.49
CA MET A 1 11.26 -13.80 11.19
C MET A 1 11.66 -12.36 11.44
N SER A 2 12.29 -11.67 10.50
CA SER A 2 12.57 -10.23 10.59
C SER A 2 11.54 -9.45 9.79
N TYR A 3 11.09 -8.30 10.28
CA TYR A 3 10.19 -7.42 9.54
C TYR A 3 11.01 -6.31 8.87
N ALA A 4 11.13 -6.40 7.55
CA ALA A 4 11.85 -5.40 6.76
C ALA A 4 11.01 -4.12 6.63
N LEU A 5 11.67 -2.98 6.79
CA LEU A 5 11.10 -1.65 6.59
C LEU A 5 11.76 -0.98 5.40
N THR A 6 10.96 -0.36 4.53
CA THR A 6 11.47 0.54 3.48
C THR A 6 10.72 1.86 3.49
N TYR A 7 11.40 2.97 3.28
CA TYR A 7 10.81 4.31 3.18
C TYR A 7 11.51 5.08 2.08
N TYR A 8 10.78 5.82 1.25
CA TYR A 8 11.39 6.69 0.23
C TYR A 8 11.24 8.14 0.65
N GLY A 9 12.34 8.69 1.16
CA GLY A 9 12.44 10.06 1.64
C GLY A 9 13.16 10.98 0.67
N LYS A 10 13.59 12.13 1.18
CA LYS A 10 14.50 13.02 0.46
C LYS A 10 15.91 12.43 0.50
N GLU A 11 16.68 12.59 -0.57
CA GLU A 11 18.10 12.23 -0.63
C GLU A 11 18.89 12.83 0.55
N GLY A 12 19.74 12.02 1.17
CA GLY A 12 20.67 12.47 2.22
C GLY A 12 20.03 12.88 3.55
N GLN A 13 18.79 12.48 3.84
CA GLN A 13 18.21 12.62 5.16
C GLN A 13 18.94 11.70 6.16
N SER A 14 19.33 12.27 7.29
CA SER A 14 20.04 11.54 8.34
C SER A 14 19.18 11.38 9.60
N GLY A 15 19.40 10.29 10.34
CA GLY A 15 18.75 10.07 11.64
C GLY A 15 17.26 9.73 11.55
N LEU A 16 16.81 9.24 10.40
CA LEU A 16 15.47 8.70 10.25
C LEU A 16 15.31 7.44 11.11
N TYR A 17 14.16 7.31 11.75
CA TYR A 17 13.80 6.08 12.46
C TYR A 17 12.32 5.77 12.31
N ALA A 18 12.00 4.48 12.42
CA ALA A 18 10.65 3.98 12.39
C ALA A 18 10.22 3.47 13.78
N ARG A 19 8.91 3.46 14.02
CA ARG A 19 8.27 2.73 15.12
C ARG A 19 7.13 1.91 14.57
N ILE A 20 6.91 0.72 15.15
CA ILE A 20 5.83 -0.18 14.76
C ILE A 20 4.90 -0.33 15.95
N LYS A 21 3.60 -0.12 15.74
CA LYS A 21 2.55 -0.29 16.73
C LYS A 21 1.56 -1.33 16.25
N ARG A 22 1.18 -2.28 17.11
CA ARG A 22 0.10 -3.23 16.81
C ARG A 22 -1.24 -2.55 17.09
N VAL A 23 -2.14 -2.55 16.10
CA VAL A 23 -3.43 -1.85 16.20
C VAL A 23 -4.34 -2.50 17.24
N ALA A 24 -4.32 -3.83 17.34
CA ALA A 24 -5.27 -4.59 18.17
C ALA A 24 -5.23 -4.24 19.67
N ASP A 25 -4.05 -3.86 20.19
CA ASP A 25 -3.85 -3.56 21.61
C ASP A 25 -3.06 -2.27 21.86
N SER A 26 -2.66 -1.57 20.80
CA SER A 26 -1.86 -0.34 20.85
C SER A 26 -0.45 -0.50 21.44
N TYR A 27 0.11 -1.70 21.45
CA TYR A 27 1.48 -1.93 21.92
C TYR A 27 2.51 -1.59 20.83
N TRP A 28 3.68 -1.13 21.26
CA TRP A 28 4.81 -0.77 20.41
C TRP A 28 5.85 -1.88 20.41
N TRP A 29 6.47 -2.11 19.25
CA TRP A 29 7.58 -3.06 19.15
C TRP A 29 8.86 -2.43 19.69
N ASP A 30 9.45 -3.04 20.71
CA ASP A 30 10.79 -2.73 21.22
C ASP A 30 11.81 -3.68 20.58
N ASN A 31 12.76 -3.09 19.85
CA ASN A 31 13.77 -3.85 19.10
C ASN A 31 14.96 -4.28 19.97
N ASN A 32 15.17 -3.68 21.14
CA ASN A 32 16.24 -4.03 22.05
C ASN A 32 15.89 -5.29 22.85
N ILE A 33 14.69 -5.34 23.42
CA ILE A 33 14.24 -6.49 24.23
C ILE A 33 13.44 -7.52 23.42
N ASN A 34 13.10 -7.22 22.16
CA ASN A 34 12.30 -8.07 21.28
C ASN A 34 10.91 -8.38 21.86
N ALA A 35 10.23 -7.36 22.37
CA ALA A 35 8.93 -7.49 23.01
C ALA A 35 7.96 -6.37 22.60
N TRP A 36 6.68 -6.59 22.90
CA TRP A 36 5.64 -5.58 22.78
C TRP A 36 5.53 -4.80 24.09
N GLU A 37 5.65 -3.49 24.03
CA GLU A 37 5.62 -2.55 25.16
C GLU A 37 4.37 -1.65 25.11
N SER A 38 3.87 -1.21 26.26
CA SER A 38 2.65 -0.37 26.32
C SER A 38 2.91 1.10 25.97
N ALA A 39 4.18 1.52 25.95
CA ALA A 39 4.59 2.88 25.59
C ALA A 39 5.80 2.82 24.64
N ALA A 40 5.84 3.74 23.68
CA ALA A 40 7.02 3.91 22.82
C ALA A 40 8.09 4.74 23.53
N ASP A 41 9.35 4.30 23.40
CA ASP A 41 10.53 4.99 23.88
C ASP A 41 11.64 5.01 22.82
N SER A 42 12.89 5.28 23.22
CA SER A 42 14.04 5.23 22.31
C SER A 42 14.35 3.84 21.78
N ASP A 43 13.98 2.80 22.53
CA ASP A 43 14.32 1.41 22.25
C ASP A 43 13.32 0.78 21.26
N SER A 44 12.16 1.43 21.13
CA SER A 44 11.21 1.22 20.04
C SER A 44 11.68 1.77 18.67
N ASN A 45 12.82 2.49 18.61
CA ASN A 45 13.29 3.11 17.37
C ASN A 45 14.03 2.10 16.48
N ILE A 46 13.51 1.87 15.29
CA ILE A 46 14.19 1.10 14.24
C ILE A 46 14.89 2.08 13.32
N SER A 47 16.22 2.11 13.35
CA SER A 47 17.00 3.02 12.52
C SER A 47 16.79 2.74 11.02
N LEU A 48 16.58 3.80 10.26
CA LEU A 48 16.46 3.76 8.81
C LEU A 48 17.72 4.33 8.16
N THR A 49 18.34 3.58 7.25
CA THR A 49 19.59 3.95 6.57
C THR A 49 19.38 4.05 5.07
N GLU A 50 19.92 5.10 4.45
CA GLU A 50 19.86 5.28 3.00
C GLU A 50 20.63 4.15 2.29
N THR A 51 20.02 3.61 1.25
CA THR A 51 20.52 2.47 0.49
C THR A 51 21.49 2.96 -0.57
N SER A 52 22.70 2.39 -0.62
CA SER A 52 23.75 2.83 -1.55
C SER A 52 23.43 2.67 -3.04
N GLY A 53 22.35 1.96 -3.40
CA GLY A 53 21.93 1.70 -4.79
C GLY A 53 20.76 2.54 -5.30
N THR A 54 20.01 3.18 -4.40
CA THR A 54 18.78 3.92 -4.76
C THR A 54 18.71 5.19 -3.92
N VAL A 55 18.95 6.33 -4.57
CA VAL A 55 18.89 7.64 -3.93
C VAL A 55 17.52 7.88 -3.30
N GLY A 56 17.50 8.27 -2.02
CA GLY A 56 16.27 8.51 -1.25
C GLY A 56 15.56 7.25 -0.74
N GLU A 57 16.06 6.04 -0.99
CA GLU A 57 15.52 4.80 -0.42
C GLU A 57 16.18 4.49 0.92
N TYR A 58 15.40 4.45 1.99
CA TYR A 58 15.84 4.13 3.34
C TYR A 58 15.31 2.77 3.76
N THR A 59 16.17 1.93 4.34
CA THR A 59 15.78 0.61 4.84
C THR A 59 16.10 0.46 6.32
N GLY A 60 15.28 -0.34 7.01
CA GLY A 60 15.49 -0.76 8.38
C GLY A 60 14.96 -2.17 8.58
N THR A 61 15.20 -2.76 9.75
CA THR A 61 14.71 -4.10 10.06
C THR A 61 14.35 -4.19 11.53
N ALA A 62 13.09 -4.53 11.82
CA ALA A 62 12.70 -4.96 13.15
C ALA A 62 13.15 -6.42 13.31
N THR A 63 14.19 -6.61 14.10
CA THR A 63 14.76 -7.94 14.34
C THR A 63 13.82 -8.72 15.25
N SER A 64 13.67 -10.01 15.01
CA SER A 64 12.81 -10.93 15.79
C SER A 64 11.30 -10.62 15.82
N LEU A 65 10.86 -9.48 15.27
CA LEU A 65 9.44 -9.18 15.10
C LEU A 65 8.82 -10.25 14.20
N SER A 66 7.95 -11.07 14.78
CA SER A 66 7.16 -12.08 14.08
C SER A 66 5.70 -11.65 14.13
N PRO A 67 5.23 -10.88 13.12
CA PRO A 67 3.89 -10.34 13.16
C PRO A 67 2.87 -11.49 13.07
N SER A 68 1.77 -11.38 13.81
CA SER A 68 0.64 -12.30 13.70
C SER A 68 -0.02 -12.18 12.32
N THR A 69 -0.28 -13.31 11.68
CA THR A 69 -1.12 -13.40 10.47
C THR A 69 -2.46 -12.70 10.70
N GLY A 70 -2.87 -11.85 9.77
CA GLY A 70 -4.08 -11.04 9.89
C GLY A 70 -3.96 -9.86 10.86
N GLY A 71 -2.77 -9.59 11.41
CA GLY A 71 -2.53 -8.44 12.27
C GLY A 71 -2.47 -7.14 11.47
N LEU A 72 -3.06 -6.07 12.03
CA LEU A 72 -2.88 -4.71 11.57
C LEU A 72 -1.78 -4.02 12.39
N TYR A 73 -0.88 -3.34 11.69
CA TYR A 73 0.27 -2.64 12.28
C TYR A 73 0.34 -1.21 11.74
N GLU A 74 0.48 -0.23 12.61
CA GLU A 74 0.78 1.15 12.26
C GLU A 74 2.29 1.34 12.25
N ILE A 75 2.82 1.86 11.15
CA ILE A 75 4.23 2.19 10.99
C ILE A 75 4.33 3.70 11.01
N TYR A 76 5.19 4.24 11.86
CA TYR A 76 5.46 5.66 12.00
C TYR A 76 6.91 5.95 11.64
N ILE A 77 7.16 6.89 10.74
CA ILE A 77 8.49 7.34 10.36
C ILE A 77 8.73 8.74 10.92
N TYR A 78 9.84 8.92 11.63
CA TYR A 78 10.25 10.18 12.24
C TYR A 78 11.58 10.65 11.68
N ASP A 79 11.81 11.95 11.73
CA ASP A 79 13.12 12.55 11.51
C ASP A 79 14.02 12.50 12.75
N SER A 80 15.25 13.01 12.62
CA SER A 80 16.24 13.03 13.69
C SER A 80 15.85 13.86 14.93
N VAL A 81 14.84 14.72 14.82
CA VAL A 81 14.36 15.55 15.94
C VAL A 81 13.04 15.03 16.53
N GLY A 82 12.55 13.88 16.04
CA GLY A 82 11.33 13.24 16.50
C GLY A 82 10.04 13.82 15.89
N THR A 83 10.14 14.54 14.78
CA THR A 83 8.97 14.99 14.01
C THR A 83 8.45 13.86 13.14
N LEU A 84 7.14 13.60 13.20
CA LEU A 84 6.49 12.61 12.33
C LEU A 84 6.56 13.07 10.88
N ILE A 85 7.06 12.22 9.99
CA ILE A 85 7.11 12.45 8.55
C ILE A 85 5.88 11.83 7.88
N ILE A 86 5.69 10.54 8.13
CA ILE A 86 4.58 9.76 7.60
C ILE A 86 4.22 8.64 8.57
N SER A 87 2.94 8.30 8.62
CA SER A 87 2.47 7.06 9.20
C SER A 87 1.58 6.33 8.21
N ASN A 88 1.55 5.00 8.27
CA ASN A 88 0.58 4.20 7.53
C ASN A 88 0.23 2.91 8.27
N THR A 89 -1.00 2.45 8.10
CA THR A 89 -1.46 1.16 8.58
C THR A 89 -1.20 0.10 7.52
N GLU A 90 -0.55 -0.99 7.93
CA GLU A 90 -0.30 -2.16 7.11
C GLU A 90 -1.00 -3.38 7.67
N PHE A 91 -1.65 -4.11 6.77
CA PHE A 91 -2.10 -5.46 7.03
C PHE A 91 -0.97 -6.45 6.79
N TYR A 92 -0.69 -7.28 7.78
CA TYR A 92 0.24 -8.38 7.65
C TYR A 92 -0.51 -9.68 7.38
N GLN A 93 -0.23 -10.28 6.23
CA GLN A 93 -0.71 -11.62 5.89
C GLN A 93 0.48 -12.51 5.58
N SER A 94 0.71 -13.49 6.44
CA SER A 94 1.71 -14.54 6.22
C SER A 94 1.12 -15.81 5.60
N ASP A 95 -0.20 -15.87 5.43
CA ASP A 95 -0.95 -16.98 4.86
C ASP A 95 -1.15 -16.85 3.34
N ARG A 96 -0.69 -15.75 2.74
CA ARG A 96 -0.76 -15.56 1.30
C ARG A 96 0.29 -16.41 0.59
N ARG A 97 -0.22 -17.23 -0.33
CA ARG A 97 0.58 -17.98 -1.29
C ARG A 97 1.46 -17.03 -2.11
N THR A 98 2.73 -17.36 -2.21
CA THR A 98 3.64 -16.79 -3.21
C THR A 98 3.13 -17.07 -4.63
N ALA A 99 3.66 -16.36 -5.62
CA ALA A 99 3.32 -16.54 -7.02
C ALA A 99 3.57 -17.99 -7.46
N LEU A 100 4.64 -18.62 -6.97
CA LEU A 100 4.91 -20.03 -7.25
C LEU A 100 3.85 -20.96 -6.65
N GLU A 101 3.44 -20.72 -5.41
CA GLU A 101 2.40 -21.51 -4.75
C GLU A 101 1.03 -21.32 -5.41
N VAL A 102 0.72 -20.12 -5.92
CA VAL A 102 -0.49 -19.87 -6.74
C VAL A 102 -0.43 -20.65 -8.05
N VAL A 103 0.71 -20.59 -8.77
CA VAL A 103 0.91 -21.33 -10.02
C VAL A 103 0.82 -22.84 -9.78
N ASN A 104 1.47 -23.36 -8.73
CA ASN A 104 1.45 -24.78 -8.42
C ASN A 104 0.05 -25.26 -8.01
N ALA A 105 -0.74 -24.43 -7.32
CA ALA A 105 -2.13 -24.76 -7.02
C ALA A 105 -2.97 -24.94 -8.29
N ILE A 106 -2.82 -24.04 -9.27
CA ILE A 106 -3.49 -24.17 -10.57
C ILE A 106 -3.00 -25.42 -11.30
N GLN A 107 -1.68 -25.68 -11.29
CA GLN A 107 -1.11 -26.88 -11.89
C GLN A 107 -1.66 -28.17 -11.26
N GLN A 108 -1.81 -28.22 -9.92
CA GLN A 108 -2.38 -29.34 -9.20
C GLN A 108 -3.84 -29.60 -9.60
N GLU A 109 -4.67 -28.57 -9.67
CA GLU A 109 -6.07 -28.68 -10.09
C GLU A 109 -6.21 -29.27 -11.50
N LEU A 110 -5.27 -28.94 -12.38
CA LEU A 110 -5.19 -29.45 -13.75
C LEU A 110 -4.44 -30.78 -13.86
N ARG A 111 -3.96 -31.32 -12.74
CA ARG A 111 -3.15 -32.55 -12.65
C ARG A 111 -1.84 -32.49 -13.45
N PHE A 112 -1.27 -31.30 -13.57
CA PHE A 112 0.07 -31.08 -14.10
C PHE A 112 1.14 -31.23 -13.00
N PRO A 113 2.39 -31.58 -13.37
CA PRO A 113 3.51 -31.56 -12.43
C PRO A 113 3.73 -30.15 -11.86
N GLU A 114 4.04 -30.08 -10.58
CA GLU A 114 4.38 -28.83 -9.90
C GLU A 114 5.74 -28.29 -10.35
N SER A 115 5.85 -26.97 -10.36
CA SER A 115 7.06 -26.26 -10.75
C SER A 115 7.85 -25.82 -9.53
N THR A 116 9.17 -25.74 -9.65
CA THR A 116 10.06 -25.21 -8.59
C THR A 116 10.60 -23.82 -8.93
N ALA A 117 10.45 -23.39 -10.19
CA ALA A 117 10.88 -22.10 -10.69
C ALA A 117 10.06 -21.68 -11.90
N PHE A 118 10.02 -20.38 -12.22
CA PHE A 118 9.43 -19.88 -13.48
C PHE A 118 10.38 -19.99 -14.66
N THR A 119 11.03 -21.15 -14.83
CA THR A 119 11.93 -21.42 -15.94
C THR A 119 11.27 -22.27 -17.02
N ASP A 120 10.36 -23.17 -16.63
CA ASP A 120 9.61 -24.01 -17.55
C ASP A 120 8.51 -23.21 -18.27
N ALA A 121 8.20 -23.61 -19.50
CA ALA A 121 7.24 -22.91 -20.34
C ALA A 121 5.82 -22.96 -19.76
N HIS A 122 5.49 -24.02 -19.02
CA HIS A 122 4.16 -24.24 -18.49
C HIS A 122 3.87 -23.33 -17.28
N ALA A 123 4.78 -23.22 -16.32
CA ALA A 123 4.67 -22.29 -15.21
C ALA A 123 4.61 -20.83 -15.68
N LYS A 124 5.38 -20.46 -16.71
CA LYS A 124 5.30 -19.13 -17.33
C LYS A 124 3.94 -18.88 -17.97
N LEU A 125 3.36 -19.88 -18.63
CA LEU A 125 2.03 -19.79 -19.22
C LEU A 125 0.95 -19.63 -18.15
N VAL A 126 0.99 -20.44 -17.09
CA VAL A 126 0.05 -20.33 -15.96
C VAL A 126 0.20 -18.97 -15.27
N LEU A 127 1.44 -18.52 -15.01
CA LEU A 127 1.71 -17.20 -14.43
C LEU A 127 1.13 -16.06 -15.28
N ARG A 128 1.19 -16.17 -16.61
CA ARG A 128 0.56 -15.21 -17.51
C ARG A 128 -0.94 -15.13 -17.26
N PHE A 129 -1.65 -16.27 -17.15
CA PHE A 129 -3.09 -16.26 -16.88
C PHE A 129 -3.44 -15.76 -15.48
N VAL A 130 -2.59 -16.02 -14.48
CA VAL A 130 -2.71 -15.39 -13.16
C VAL A 130 -2.59 -13.86 -13.26
N ASN A 131 -1.65 -13.37 -14.07
CA ASN A 131 -1.49 -11.93 -14.32
C ASN A 131 -2.63 -11.33 -15.15
N ASP A 132 -3.24 -12.08 -16.07
CA ASP A 132 -4.45 -11.66 -16.80
C ASP A 132 -5.64 -11.54 -15.83
N ALA A 133 -5.80 -12.49 -14.89
CA ALA A 133 -6.79 -12.41 -13.83
C ALA A 133 -6.56 -11.20 -12.93
N LEU A 134 -5.32 -11.00 -12.48
CA LEU A 134 -4.95 -9.85 -11.69
C LEU A 134 -5.26 -8.53 -12.40
N SER A 135 -4.90 -8.42 -13.69
CA SER A 135 -5.17 -7.23 -14.49
C SER A 135 -6.67 -6.97 -14.63
N PHE A 136 -7.45 -8.01 -14.92
CA PHE A 136 -8.91 -7.92 -14.97
C PHE A 136 -9.50 -7.41 -13.65
N MET A 137 -9.01 -7.90 -12.51
CA MET A 137 -9.48 -7.46 -11.20
C MET A 137 -9.19 -5.98 -10.97
N LEU A 138 -7.98 -5.52 -11.29
CA LEU A 138 -7.58 -4.11 -11.13
C LEU A 138 -8.38 -3.17 -12.05
N GLU A 139 -8.77 -3.63 -13.23
CA GLU A 139 -9.65 -2.88 -14.14
C GLU A 139 -11.10 -2.78 -13.65
N LYS A 140 -11.56 -3.77 -12.87
CA LYS A 140 -12.97 -3.85 -12.43
C LYS A 140 -13.31 -2.95 -11.25
N GLY A 141 -12.35 -2.52 -10.45
CA GLY A 141 -12.64 -1.63 -9.34
C GLY A 141 -11.49 -1.40 -8.38
N GLN A 142 -11.82 -0.67 -7.31
CA GLN A 142 -10.91 -0.39 -6.20
C GLN A 142 -11.12 -1.45 -5.12
N TRP A 143 -10.06 -2.18 -4.80
CA TRP A 143 -10.09 -3.29 -3.86
C TRP A 143 -9.72 -2.81 -2.46
N ASP A 144 -10.51 -3.21 -1.46
CA ASP A 144 -10.27 -2.84 -0.07
C ASP A 144 -8.91 -3.36 0.44
N GLU A 145 -8.46 -4.52 -0.04
CA GLU A 145 -7.15 -5.10 0.28
C GLU A 145 -5.99 -4.27 -0.26
N LEU A 146 -6.24 -3.39 -1.24
CA LEU A 146 -5.27 -2.45 -1.77
C LEU A 146 -5.35 -1.10 -1.08
N LYS A 147 -6.36 -0.84 -0.24
CA LYS A 147 -6.44 0.43 0.50
C LYS A 147 -5.35 0.48 1.56
N VAL A 148 -4.64 1.60 1.58
CA VAL A 148 -3.72 1.97 2.65
C VAL A 148 -4.19 3.31 3.22
N LYS A 149 -4.21 3.37 4.55
CA LYS A 149 -4.54 4.59 5.29
C LYS A 149 -3.31 5.06 6.05
N GLY A 150 -3.21 6.36 6.25
CA GLY A 150 -2.08 6.94 6.95
C GLY A 150 -2.22 8.44 7.12
N SER A 151 -1.16 9.06 7.60
CA SER A 151 -1.07 10.50 7.73
C SER A 151 0.33 11.00 7.39
N PHE A 152 0.44 12.24 6.94
CA PHE A 152 1.72 12.90 6.74
C PHE A 152 1.63 14.37 7.18
N VAL A 153 2.79 14.97 7.44
CA VAL A 153 2.87 16.40 7.74
C VAL A 153 3.03 17.16 6.42
N LEU A 154 2.10 18.07 6.14
CA LEU A 154 2.20 19.06 5.08
C LEU A 154 2.85 20.32 5.68
N PRO A 155 4.10 20.66 5.35
CA PRO A 155 4.79 21.79 5.95
C PRO A 155 4.22 23.14 5.50
N ALA A 156 4.43 24.17 6.33
CA ALA A 156 4.16 25.55 5.95
C ALA A 156 4.90 25.93 4.66
N SER A 157 4.29 26.81 3.86
CA SER A 157 4.82 27.34 2.60
C SER A 157 5.17 26.28 1.55
N THR A 158 4.74 25.03 1.71
CA THR A 158 5.03 23.91 0.81
C THR A 158 3.76 23.45 0.10
N SER A 159 3.66 23.72 -1.20
CA SER A 159 2.49 23.34 -1.99
C SER A 159 2.61 21.98 -2.67
N ILE A 160 3.80 21.38 -2.74
CA ILE A 160 4.05 20.10 -3.43
C ILE A 160 4.61 19.09 -2.43
N ILE A 161 3.98 17.93 -2.35
CA ILE A 161 4.40 16.84 -1.46
C ILE A 161 4.46 15.52 -2.22
N ASN A 162 5.43 14.69 -1.86
CA ASN A 162 5.51 13.30 -2.30
C ASN A 162 4.92 12.41 -1.21
N ILE A 163 3.90 11.63 -1.54
CA ILE A 163 3.37 10.60 -0.65
C ILE A 163 3.92 9.26 -1.11
N ASN A 164 4.68 8.62 -0.21
CA ASN A 164 5.17 7.26 -0.42
C ASN A 164 4.99 6.45 0.87
N PRO A 165 4.01 5.51 0.91
CA PRO A 165 3.84 4.65 2.06
C PRO A 165 5.08 3.78 2.27
N THR A 166 5.25 3.31 3.50
CA THR A 166 6.37 2.44 3.84
C THR A 166 6.29 1.10 3.08
N ASN A 167 7.39 0.33 3.15
CA ASN A 167 7.59 -0.99 2.57
C ASN A 167 7.48 -1.08 1.06
N SER A 168 7.93 -0.01 0.38
CA SER A 168 8.02 0.05 -1.09
C SER A 168 6.71 -0.24 -1.81
N ARG A 169 5.57 -0.05 -1.12
CA ARG A 169 4.29 -0.59 -1.60
C ARG A 169 3.75 0.14 -2.82
N GLY A 170 4.26 1.34 -3.12
CA GLY A 170 3.89 2.17 -4.28
C GLY A 170 2.42 2.57 -4.26
N LEU A 171 2.11 3.85 -4.42
CA LEU A 171 0.72 4.27 -4.54
C LEU A 171 0.30 4.32 -6.01
N ASP A 172 -0.85 3.74 -6.31
CA ASP A 172 -1.51 3.95 -7.58
C ASP A 172 -2.32 5.25 -7.56
N ALA A 173 -3.14 5.48 -6.54
CA ALA A 173 -3.91 6.71 -6.45
C ALA A 173 -4.12 7.13 -5.00
N ILE A 174 -4.43 8.41 -4.80
CA ILE A 174 -5.03 8.91 -3.57
C ILE A 174 -6.53 8.98 -3.79
N THR A 175 -7.31 8.32 -2.94
CA THR A 175 -8.78 8.28 -3.01
C THR A 175 -9.39 9.29 -2.07
N HIS A 176 -8.71 9.61 -0.97
CA HIS A 176 -9.20 10.54 0.03
C HIS A 176 -8.06 11.31 0.69
N LEU A 177 -8.28 12.59 0.99
CA LEU A 177 -7.40 13.43 1.79
C LEU A 177 -8.22 14.28 2.74
N GLN A 178 -7.78 14.39 3.98
CA GLN A 178 -8.44 15.19 5.00
C GLN A 178 -7.40 15.89 5.87
N ILE A 179 -7.68 17.14 6.26
CA ILE A 179 -6.83 17.85 7.21
C ILE A 179 -7.48 17.75 8.59
N THR A 180 -6.95 16.88 9.46
CA THR A 180 -7.51 16.65 10.80
C THR A 180 -9.01 16.29 10.72
N THR A 181 -9.89 16.88 11.52
CA THR A 181 -11.34 16.61 11.52
C THR A 181 -12.13 17.51 10.56
N ASN A 182 -11.46 18.21 9.64
CA ASN A 182 -12.14 19.13 8.71
C ASN A 182 -12.79 18.38 7.54
N GLU A 183 -13.54 19.10 6.71
CA GLU A 183 -14.05 18.55 5.44
C GLU A 183 -12.91 18.00 4.57
N PRO A 184 -13.15 16.92 3.81
CA PRO A 184 -12.17 16.37 2.88
C PRO A 184 -11.67 17.41 1.88
N LEU A 185 -10.38 17.36 1.57
CA LEU A 185 -9.81 18.15 0.49
C LEU A 185 -10.41 17.69 -0.84
N VAL A 186 -10.73 18.66 -1.70
CA VAL A 186 -11.42 18.35 -2.96
C VAL A 186 -10.40 18.20 -4.08
N LEU A 187 -10.38 17.03 -4.72
CA LEU A 187 -9.61 16.80 -5.94
C LEU A 187 -10.14 17.70 -7.07
N LYS A 188 -9.25 18.45 -7.72
CA LYS A 188 -9.57 19.28 -8.88
C LYS A 188 -8.73 18.90 -10.09
N ASN A 189 -9.30 19.08 -11.27
CA ASN A 189 -8.54 18.98 -12.51
C ASN A 189 -7.56 20.16 -12.64
N ASP A 190 -6.63 20.04 -13.58
CA ASP A 190 -5.55 21.00 -13.77
C ASP A 190 -6.00 22.43 -14.01
N GLU A 191 -7.05 22.62 -14.81
CA GLU A 191 -7.53 23.95 -15.18
C GLU A 191 -8.17 24.67 -13.98
N VAL A 192 -9.08 23.99 -13.28
CA VAL A 192 -9.75 24.53 -12.09
C VAL A 192 -8.73 24.79 -10.98
N PHE A 193 -7.77 23.88 -10.80
CA PHE A 193 -6.72 24.05 -9.81
C PHE A 193 -5.86 25.29 -10.10
N ARG A 194 -5.41 25.47 -11.35
CA ARG A 194 -4.63 26.65 -11.75
C ARG A 194 -5.41 27.94 -11.65
N CYS A 195 -6.73 27.91 -11.92
CA CYS A 195 -7.59 29.07 -11.72
C CYS A 195 -7.61 29.47 -10.24
N HIS A 196 -7.82 28.50 -9.34
CA HIS A 196 -7.82 28.72 -7.90
C HIS A 196 -6.48 29.26 -7.38
N GLN A 197 -5.35 28.74 -7.87
CA GLN A 197 -4.02 29.25 -7.50
C GLN A 197 -3.81 30.72 -7.91
N ARG A 198 -4.38 31.16 -9.04
CA ARG A 198 -4.25 32.56 -9.48
C ARG A 198 -5.09 33.51 -8.62
N THR A 199 -6.22 33.04 -8.10
CA THR A 199 -7.13 33.85 -7.29
C THR A 199 -6.76 33.83 -5.80
N ASN A 200 -6.26 32.70 -5.30
CA ASN A 200 -5.87 32.51 -3.91
C ASN A 200 -4.35 32.54 -3.78
N THR A 201 -3.81 33.76 -3.70
CA THR A 201 -2.37 34.03 -3.61
C THR A 201 -1.85 34.14 -2.18
N SER A 202 -2.74 34.27 -1.20
CA SER A 202 -2.38 34.24 0.22
C SER A 202 -2.14 32.81 0.69
N GLU A 203 -1.18 32.64 1.60
CA GLU A 203 -1.06 31.39 2.35
C GLU A 203 -2.28 31.19 3.24
N ALA A 204 -2.80 29.96 3.29
CA ALA A 204 -3.93 29.55 4.10
C ALA A 204 -4.00 28.02 4.16
N GLN A 205 -4.88 27.48 5.00
CA GLN A 205 -5.24 26.07 4.96
C GLN A 205 -5.62 25.63 3.53
N PRO A 206 -5.00 24.57 2.98
CA PRO A 206 -5.41 24.04 1.69
C PRO A 206 -6.87 23.57 1.71
N LEU A 207 -7.55 23.77 0.58
CA LEU A 207 -8.94 23.34 0.38
C LEU A 207 -9.08 22.36 -0.78
N ILE A 208 -8.15 22.44 -1.73
CA ILE A 208 -8.12 21.61 -2.91
C ILE A 208 -6.74 21.02 -3.13
N TYR A 209 -6.71 19.92 -3.86
CA TYR A 209 -5.47 19.32 -4.33
C TYR A 209 -5.62 18.82 -5.76
N ARG A 210 -4.49 18.54 -6.40
CA ARG A 210 -4.42 17.80 -7.65
C ARG A 210 -3.32 16.75 -7.63
N HIS A 211 -3.44 15.74 -8.48
CA HIS A 211 -2.33 14.87 -8.82
C HIS A 211 -1.39 15.62 -9.77
N TYR A 212 -0.20 15.98 -9.28
CA TYR A 212 0.79 16.71 -10.07
C TYR A 212 1.64 15.77 -10.93
N GLY A 213 1.98 14.59 -10.38
CA GLY A 213 2.83 13.65 -11.07
C GLY A 213 3.18 12.43 -10.22
N ARG A 214 4.26 11.76 -10.62
CA ARG A 214 4.80 10.57 -9.93
C ARG A 214 6.31 10.64 -9.91
N ALA A 215 6.90 10.13 -8.84
CA ALA A 215 8.34 9.90 -8.72
C ALA A 215 8.56 8.49 -8.17
N GLY A 216 8.94 7.55 -9.04
CA GLY A 216 9.08 6.14 -8.67
C GLY A 216 7.78 5.55 -8.14
N SER A 217 7.79 5.11 -6.88
CA SER A 217 6.65 4.57 -6.13
C SER A 217 5.77 5.65 -5.48
N ALA A 218 6.21 6.91 -5.46
CA ALA A 218 5.48 8.01 -4.83
C ALA A 218 4.44 8.66 -5.77
N VAL A 219 3.34 9.10 -5.18
CA VAL A 219 2.38 10.02 -5.82
C VAL A 219 2.74 11.45 -5.41
N ILE A 220 2.85 12.35 -6.39
CA ILE A 220 3.12 13.77 -6.14
C ILE A 220 1.80 14.52 -6.15
N LEU A 221 1.50 15.17 -5.03
CA LEU A 221 0.34 16.02 -4.86
C LEU A 221 0.74 17.49 -4.89
N GLU A 222 -0.16 18.32 -5.40
CA GLU A 222 -0.07 19.76 -5.26
C GLU A 222 -1.33 20.32 -4.59
N PHE A 223 -1.13 21.21 -3.62
CA PHE A 223 -2.15 21.78 -2.74
C PHE A 223 -2.41 23.26 -3.06
N SER A 224 -3.66 23.70 -2.88
CA SER A 224 -4.03 25.12 -2.95
C SER A 224 -5.12 25.47 -1.92
N ALA A 225 -5.04 26.57 -1.18
CA ALA A 225 -3.93 27.54 -1.13
C ALA A 225 -2.60 26.92 -0.62
N THR A 226 -1.49 27.64 -0.77
CA THR A 226 -0.22 27.23 -0.14
C THR A 226 -0.41 27.26 1.37
N PRO A 227 -0.01 26.21 2.12
CA PRO A 227 -0.16 26.16 3.57
C PRO A 227 0.48 27.37 4.28
N ASP A 228 -0.23 28.02 5.18
CA ASP A 228 0.25 29.07 6.09
C ASP A 228 0.95 28.51 7.35
N GLN A 229 0.63 27.28 7.71
CA GLN A 229 1.27 26.55 8.80
C GLN A 229 1.42 25.07 8.44
N ALA A 230 2.07 24.31 9.33
CA ALA A 230 2.14 22.86 9.20
C ALA A 230 0.78 22.24 9.52
N TYR A 231 0.36 21.28 8.70
CA TYR A 231 -0.88 20.53 8.87
C TYR A 231 -0.62 19.03 8.91
N THR A 232 -1.35 18.31 9.76
CA THR A 232 -1.46 16.86 9.64
C THR A 232 -2.56 16.53 8.65
N VAL A 233 -2.18 15.80 7.60
CA VAL A 233 -3.08 15.38 6.52
C VAL A 233 -3.23 13.87 6.59
N ASP A 234 -4.45 13.42 6.82
CA ASP A 234 -4.82 12.01 6.73
C ASP A 234 -5.09 11.67 5.26
N PHE A 235 -4.66 10.48 4.85
CA PHE A 235 -4.86 10.00 3.49
C PHE A 235 -5.42 8.58 3.46
N GLU A 236 -6.24 8.32 2.45
CA GLU A 236 -6.49 6.99 1.94
C GLU A 236 -5.95 6.93 0.52
N GLY A 237 -5.16 5.89 0.24
CA GLY A 237 -4.63 5.61 -1.08
C GLY A 237 -4.82 4.17 -1.47
N LEU A 238 -4.67 3.90 -2.76
CA LEU A 238 -4.65 2.56 -3.32
C LEU A 238 -3.20 2.17 -3.61
N LEU A 239 -2.78 1.04 -3.08
CA LEU A 239 -1.50 0.44 -3.38
C LEU A 239 -1.46 -0.02 -4.83
N ARG A 240 -0.32 0.21 -5.47
CA ARG A 240 -0.03 -0.34 -6.78
C ARG A 240 0.23 -1.84 -6.63
N GLN A 241 -0.58 -2.63 -7.28
CA GLN A 241 -0.32 -4.04 -7.46
C GLN A 241 0.41 -4.25 -8.78
N SER A 242 1.67 -4.67 -8.70
CA SER A 242 2.45 -5.04 -9.89
C SER A 242 2.10 -6.46 -10.33
N LEU A 243 2.34 -6.74 -11.62
CA LEU A 243 2.29 -8.11 -12.12
C LEU A 243 3.31 -8.99 -11.39
N LEU A 244 2.93 -10.24 -11.17
CA LEU A 244 3.79 -11.25 -10.56
C LEU A 244 4.83 -11.71 -11.60
N ALA A 245 6.10 -11.70 -11.23
CA ALA A 245 7.21 -12.03 -12.11
C ALA A 245 8.24 -12.96 -11.48
N ALA A 246 8.44 -12.87 -10.15
CA ALA A 246 9.35 -13.72 -9.40
C ALA A 246 8.59 -14.75 -8.55
N ILE A 247 9.22 -15.91 -8.31
CA ILE A 247 8.61 -17.01 -7.54
C ILE A 247 8.25 -16.61 -6.11
N THR A 248 8.94 -15.62 -5.56
CA THR A 248 8.76 -15.10 -4.20
C THR A 248 7.75 -13.96 -4.14
N ASP A 249 7.20 -13.50 -5.28
CA ASP A 249 6.23 -12.41 -5.27
C ASP A 249 4.97 -12.84 -4.52
N VAL A 250 4.45 -12.00 -3.64
CA VAL A 250 3.21 -12.27 -2.91
C VAL A 250 2.14 -11.31 -3.42
N PRO A 251 1.04 -11.79 -4.02
CA PRO A 251 -0.03 -10.92 -4.47
C PRO A 251 -0.69 -10.21 -3.29
N ARG A 252 -1.09 -8.94 -3.48
CA ARG A 252 -1.80 -8.18 -2.44
C ARG A 252 -3.31 -8.41 -2.41
N ILE A 253 -3.81 -9.22 -3.32
CA ILE A 253 -5.21 -9.61 -3.42
C ILE A 253 -5.32 -11.07 -2.96
N ASP A 254 -6.51 -11.49 -2.52
CA ASP A 254 -6.78 -12.88 -2.14
C ASP A 254 -6.29 -13.86 -3.24
N THR A 255 -5.40 -14.76 -2.83
CA THR A 255 -4.78 -15.76 -3.70
C THR A 255 -5.79 -16.75 -4.26
N ASP A 256 -6.88 -17.02 -3.53
CA ASP A 256 -7.91 -17.94 -4.02
C ASP A 256 -8.68 -17.32 -5.20
N ILE A 257 -8.88 -16.00 -5.20
CA ILE A 257 -9.49 -15.31 -6.35
C ILE A 257 -8.57 -15.40 -7.56
N LEU A 258 -7.26 -15.25 -7.35
CA LEU A 258 -6.27 -15.38 -8.42
C LEU A 258 -6.17 -16.80 -8.98
N ILE A 259 -6.31 -17.83 -8.13
CA ILE A 259 -6.36 -19.23 -8.56
C ILE A 259 -7.59 -19.47 -9.45
N LEU A 260 -8.78 -19.05 -8.99
CA LEU A 260 -10.03 -19.18 -9.76
C LEU A 260 -9.96 -18.43 -11.09
N GLY A 261 -9.47 -17.19 -11.08
CA GLY A 261 -9.29 -16.40 -12.29
C GLY A 261 -8.29 -17.04 -13.25
N GLY A 262 -7.14 -17.50 -12.74
CA GLY A 262 -6.13 -18.19 -13.53
C GLY A 262 -6.66 -19.47 -14.20
N LEU A 263 -7.42 -20.29 -13.46
CA LEU A 263 -8.11 -21.47 -14.00
C LEU A 263 -9.12 -21.10 -15.09
N TYR A 264 -9.95 -20.08 -14.84
CA TYR A 264 -10.92 -19.58 -15.82
C TYR A 264 -10.23 -19.16 -17.13
N PHE A 265 -9.20 -18.31 -17.05
CA PHE A 265 -8.51 -17.82 -18.26
C PHE A 265 -7.78 -18.93 -19.01
N LEU A 266 -7.16 -19.86 -18.29
CA LEU A 266 -6.46 -20.99 -18.89
C LEU A 266 -7.41 -21.99 -19.56
N LYS A 267 -8.48 -22.43 -18.89
CA LYS A 267 -9.47 -23.35 -19.47
C LYS A 267 -10.14 -22.73 -20.70
N ARG A 268 -10.44 -21.43 -20.65
CA ARG A 268 -10.94 -20.67 -21.80
C ARG A 268 -9.97 -20.70 -22.98
N ASP A 269 -8.67 -20.54 -22.73
CA ASP A 269 -7.63 -20.61 -23.78
C ASP A 269 -7.49 -22.02 -24.36
N GLN A 270 -7.63 -23.06 -23.52
CA GLN A 270 -7.59 -24.47 -23.93
C GLN A 270 -8.85 -24.93 -24.67
N GLY A 271 -9.95 -24.16 -24.60
CA GLY A 271 -11.25 -24.54 -25.16
C GLY A 271 -12.01 -25.56 -24.31
N ASP A 272 -11.61 -25.72 -23.04
CA ASP A 272 -12.27 -26.57 -22.05
C ASP A 272 -13.50 -25.87 -21.45
N ASP A 273 -14.37 -26.63 -20.77
CA ASP A 273 -15.48 -26.04 -20.02
C ASP A 273 -14.97 -25.27 -18.79
N TYR A 274 -15.31 -23.99 -18.75
CA TYR A 274 -14.86 -23.01 -17.77
C TYR A 274 -16.01 -22.35 -17.00
N SER A 275 -17.26 -22.80 -17.18
CA SER A 275 -18.44 -22.11 -16.64
C SER A 275 -18.40 -21.97 -15.12
N ASP A 276 -17.94 -23.01 -14.43
CA ASP A 276 -17.91 -23.08 -12.98
C ASP A 276 -16.83 -22.16 -12.40
N GLU A 277 -15.62 -22.18 -12.96
CA GLU A 277 -14.55 -21.27 -12.54
C GLU A 277 -14.89 -19.82 -12.85
N GLN A 278 -15.51 -19.55 -14.01
CA GLN A 278 -15.97 -18.21 -14.35
C GLN A 278 -17.01 -17.71 -13.34
N ALA A 279 -18.02 -18.52 -13.02
CA ALA A 279 -19.05 -18.14 -12.07
C ALA A 279 -18.47 -17.89 -10.67
N ALA A 280 -17.57 -18.76 -10.20
CA ALA A 280 -16.91 -18.60 -8.90
C ALA A 280 -15.99 -17.38 -8.85
N PHE A 281 -15.21 -17.15 -9.91
CA PHE A 281 -14.32 -15.98 -10.03
C PHE A 281 -15.13 -14.68 -10.02
N LEU A 282 -16.16 -14.57 -10.87
CA LEU A 282 -17.00 -13.38 -10.94
C LEU A 282 -17.78 -13.15 -9.63
N ALA A 283 -18.32 -14.20 -9.02
CA ALA A 283 -19.01 -14.07 -7.73
C ALA A 283 -18.10 -13.51 -6.64
N LYS A 284 -16.83 -13.94 -6.58
CA LYS A 284 -15.86 -13.34 -5.66
C LYS A 284 -15.57 -11.89 -6.05
N VAL A 285 -15.30 -11.60 -7.32
CA VAL A 285 -15.03 -10.21 -7.79
C VAL A 285 -16.18 -9.25 -7.45
N GLU A 286 -17.42 -9.66 -7.68
CA GLU A 286 -18.61 -8.86 -7.37
C GLU A 286 -18.83 -8.72 -5.86
N GLY A 287 -18.52 -9.77 -5.08
CA GLY A 287 -18.57 -9.72 -3.62
C GLY A 287 -17.68 -8.63 -3.02
N HIS A 288 -16.50 -8.41 -3.61
CA HIS A 288 -15.57 -7.36 -3.19
C HIS A 288 -15.91 -5.97 -3.78
N GLY A 289 -16.64 -5.91 -4.90
CA GLY A 289 -17.01 -4.65 -5.57
C GLY A 289 -18.21 -3.89 -4.96
N SER A 290 -18.91 -4.45 -3.97
CA SER A 290 -20.18 -3.89 -3.47
C SER A 290 -20.05 -2.90 -2.30
N GLY A 291 -18.82 -2.62 -1.83
CA GLY A 291 -18.51 -1.68 -0.73
C GLY A 291 -18.26 -0.23 -1.13
N HIS A 292 -18.77 0.25 -2.28
CA HIS A 292 -18.59 1.64 -2.75
C HIS A 292 -19.32 2.71 -1.92
N THR A 293 -19.75 2.41 -0.70
CA THR A 293 -20.14 3.44 0.25
C THR A 293 -18.87 4.21 0.64
N ASN A 294 -18.82 5.49 0.27
CA ASN A 294 -17.89 6.50 0.79
C ASN A 294 -17.45 6.08 2.19
N THR A 295 -16.16 5.75 2.34
CA THR A 295 -15.56 5.41 3.62
C THR A 295 -15.83 6.55 4.57
N ASN A 296 -16.81 6.35 5.45
CA ASN A 296 -17.16 7.33 6.45
C ASN A 296 -16.07 7.23 7.52
N PHE A 297 -15.20 8.24 7.59
CA PHE A 297 -14.12 8.33 8.59
C PHE A 297 -14.63 8.23 10.05
N GLY A 298 -15.94 8.25 10.27
CA GLY A 298 -16.60 8.10 11.56
C GLY A 298 -16.39 6.75 12.28
N ASP A 299 -15.94 5.69 11.60
CA ASP A 299 -15.74 4.39 12.24
C ASP A 299 -14.35 4.23 12.90
N LEU A 300 -13.47 5.25 12.80
CA LEU A 300 -12.20 5.29 13.54
C LEU A 300 -12.32 5.92 14.95
N GLN A 301 -13.55 6.16 15.45
CA GLN A 301 -13.79 6.69 16.80
C GLN A 301 -14.57 5.76 17.74
N ALA A 302 -14.35 4.44 17.62
CA ALA A 302 -14.79 3.51 18.67
C ALA A 302 -13.74 2.40 18.89
N GLY A 303 -12.78 2.69 19.78
CA GLY A 303 -11.75 1.75 20.24
C GLY A 303 -10.73 2.42 21.12
#